data_AF-A0A924CQ58-F1
#
_entry.id   AF-A0A924CQ58-F1
#
_cell.length_a   1.000
_cell.length_b   1.000
_cell.length_c   1.000
_cell.angle_alpha   90.00
_cell.angle_beta   90.00
_cell.angle_gamma   90.00
#
_symmetry.space_group_name_H-M   'P 1'
#
loop_
_entity.id
_entity.type
_entity.pdbx_description
1 polymer ?
#
loop_
_entity_poly.entity_id
_entity_poly.type
_entity_poly.pdbx_seq_one_letter_code
_entity_poly.pdbx_strand_id
1 'polypeptide(L)'
;MSKKPHDEFSKLYLKGMLSPFGKEVEISFELPTGEPQQVDVWFIPKFHQSIAELGLLGKMATTPALLEVFRNPISEDDLFACFEKLCRVRGELKRTARREKRKLRDSDKPHLWLVVPTASKETIEGCHAKPYPGWSEGFFFFGKTLRIGFVVVHQLPVVPETLFLRML
;
A
#
# COMPACT_ATOMS: atom_id res chain seq x y z
N MET A 1 -16.07 -17.24 13.94
CA MET A 1 -15.90 -16.94 12.49
C MET A 1 -15.86 -15.43 12.31
N SER A 2 -14.84 -14.90 11.63
CA SER A 2 -14.68 -13.47 11.36
C SER A 2 -15.84 -12.91 10.54
N LYS A 3 -16.28 -11.69 10.84
CA LYS A 3 -17.37 -10.99 10.12
C LYS A 3 -16.99 -10.58 8.67
N LYS A 4 -15.72 -10.72 8.26
CA LYS A 4 -15.23 -10.39 6.91
C LYS A 4 -14.09 -11.35 6.46
N PRO A 5 -14.40 -12.54 5.92
CA PRO A 5 -13.39 -13.53 5.53
C PRO A 5 -12.35 -13.03 4.51
N HIS A 6 -12.77 -12.22 3.54
CA HIS A 6 -11.87 -11.64 2.53
C HIS A 6 -10.83 -10.68 3.14
N ASP A 7 -11.27 -9.84 4.06
CA ASP A 7 -10.42 -8.86 4.74
C ASP A 7 -9.32 -9.56 5.55
N GLU A 8 -9.72 -10.58 6.32
CA GLU A 8 -8.80 -11.40 7.09
C GLU A 8 -7.83 -12.19 6.19
N PHE A 9 -8.34 -12.79 5.11
CA PHE A 9 -7.51 -13.48 4.12
C PHE A 9 -6.45 -12.56 3.54
N SER A 10 -6.84 -11.38 3.04
CA SER A 10 -5.92 -10.44 2.38
C SER A 10 -4.79 -10.01 3.31
N LYS A 11 -5.12 -9.71 4.57
CA LYS A 11 -4.17 -9.34 5.62
C LYS A 11 -3.18 -10.46 5.91
N LEU A 12 -3.67 -11.67 6.16
CA LEU A 12 -2.83 -12.83 6.47
C LEU A 12 -1.97 -13.25 5.27
N TYR A 13 -2.53 -13.19 4.07
CA TYR A 13 -1.85 -13.48 2.82
C TYR A 13 -0.67 -12.53 2.59
N LEU A 14 -0.92 -11.22 2.62
CA LEU A 14 0.12 -10.21 2.48
C LEU A 14 1.17 -10.32 3.59
N LYS A 15 0.76 -10.56 4.83
CA LYS A 15 1.70 -10.82 5.93
C LYS A 15 2.59 -12.02 5.61
N GLY A 16 2.03 -13.13 5.16
CA GLY A 16 2.78 -14.32 4.81
C GLY A 16 3.81 -14.07 3.70
N MET A 17 3.41 -13.39 2.63
CA MET A 17 4.29 -13.07 1.50
C MET A 17 5.41 -12.09 1.88
N LEU A 18 5.10 -11.07 2.69
CA LEU A 18 6.01 -9.98 2.98
C LEU A 18 6.92 -10.24 4.19
N SER A 19 6.52 -11.10 5.14
CA SER A 19 7.28 -11.36 6.39
C SER A 19 8.76 -11.75 6.16
N PRO A 20 9.12 -12.59 5.17
CA PRO A 20 10.53 -12.92 4.92
C PRO A 20 11.38 -11.68 4.59
N PHE A 21 10.78 -10.69 3.93
CA PHE A 21 11.45 -9.50 3.39
C PHE A 21 11.30 -8.25 4.26
N GLY A 22 10.38 -8.27 5.24
CA GLY A 22 10.09 -7.15 6.13
C GLY A 22 10.93 -7.15 7.40
N LYS A 23 11.44 -5.98 7.78
CA LYS A 23 11.90 -5.71 9.15
C LYS A 23 10.70 -5.70 10.10
N GLU A 24 9.58 -5.18 9.63
CA GLU A 24 8.33 -5.05 10.39
C GLU A 24 7.17 -5.30 9.43
N VAL A 25 6.23 -6.15 9.84
CA VAL A 25 5.01 -6.46 9.08
C VAL A 25 3.86 -6.61 10.07
N GLU A 26 3.00 -5.61 10.11
CA GLU A 26 1.87 -5.53 11.04
C GLU A 26 0.56 -5.51 10.25
N ILE A 27 -0.35 -6.41 10.62
CA ILE A 27 -1.71 -6.43 10.06
C ILE A 27 -2.64 -5.67 11.01
N SER A 28 -3.64 -4.99 10.45
CA SER A 28 -4.55 -4.14 11.23
C SER A 28 -3.76 -3.13 12.08
N PHE A 29 -2.74 -2.50 11.50
CA PHE A 29 -1.84 -1.57 12.17
C PHE A 29 -2.61 -0.35 12.67
N GLU A 30 -2.66 -0.18 13.99
CA GLU A 30 -3.35 0.93 14.64
C GLU A 30 -2.55 2.23 14.51
N LEU A 31 -3.22 3.28 14.05
CA LEU A 31 -2.58 4.58 13.92
C LEU A 31 -2.37 5.25 15.29
N PRO A 32 -1.16 5.76 15.59
CA PRO A 32 -0.77 6.14 16.95
C PRO A 32 -1.41 7.43 17.49
N THR A 33 -2.03 8.27 16.66
CA THR A 33 -2.61 9.57 17.09
C THR A 33 -3.85 9.94 16.29
N GLY A 34 -4.96 10.32 16.94
CA GLY A 34 -6.22 10.73 16.29
C GLY A 34 -7.36 9.73 16.52
N GLU A 35 -8.42 9.85 15.73
CA GLU A 35 -9.54 8.88 15.75
C GLU A 35 -9.02 7.44 15.50
N PRO A 36 -9.58 6.42 16.18
CA PRO A 36 -9.20 5.04 15.97
C PRO A 36 -9.35 4.63 14.51
N GLN A 37 -8.24 4.36 13.86
CA GLN A 37 -8.17 3.89 12.48
C GLN A 37 -7.04 2.87 12.37
N GLN A 38 -7.22 1.92 11.45
CA GLN A 38 -6.25 0.88 11.16
C GLN A 38 -5.89 0.89 9.67
N VAL A 39 -4.64 0.52 9.38
CA VAL A 39 -4.18 0.16 8.05
C VAL A 39 -4.19 -1.36 7.92
N ASP A 40 -4.64 -1.90 6.79
CA ASP A 40 -4.72 -3.36 6.65
C ASP A 40 -3.36 -4.03 6.82
N VAL A 41 -2.33 -3.51 6.16
CA VAL A 41 -0.94 -3.95 6.34
C VAL A 41 0.00 -2.75 6.38
N TRP A 42 0.76 -2.65 7.47
CA TRP A 42 1.95 -1.81 7.55
C TRP A 42 3.19 -2.66 7.33
N PHE A 43 4.08 -2.18 6.46
CA PHE A 43 5.28 -2.91 6.06
C PHE A 43 6.50 -1.99 6.08
N ILE A 44 7.61 -2.47 6.66
CA ILE A 44 8.93 -1.84 6.57
C ILE A 44 9.91 -2.86 5.98
N PRO A 45 10.56 -2.60 4.84
CA PRO A 45 11.50 -3.54 4.24
C PRO A 45 12.78 -3.70 5.05
N LYS A 46 13.39 -4.90 4.99
CA LYS A 46 14.80 -5.10 5.37
C LYS A 46 15.71 -4.39 4.36
N PHE A 47 16.77 -3.79 4.84
CA PHE A 47 17.75 -3.13 3.98
C PHE A 47 18.53 -4.18 3.15
N HIS A 48 18.74 -3.92 1.86
CA HIS A 48 19.44 -4.80 0.90
C HIS A 48 18.84 -6.20 0.66
N GLN A 49 17.63 -6.48 1.11
CA GLN A 49 16.97 -7.73 0.76
C GLN A 49 16.35 -7.59 -0.64
N SER A 50 16.76 -8.43 -1.60
CA SER A 50 16.05 -8.53 -2.88
C SER A 50 14.66 -9.12 -2.63
N ILE A 51 13.64 -8.47 -3.19
CA ILE A 51 12.23 -8.87 -3.11
C ILE A 51 11.68 -9.22 -4.51
N ALA A 52 12.57 -9.41 -5.48
CA ALA A 52 12.23 -9.61 -6.89
C ALA A 52 11.36 -10.86 -7.13
N GLU A 53 11.47 -11.87 -6.27
CA GLU A 53 10.67 -13.11 -6.31
C GLU A 53 9.16 -12.84 -6.15
N LEU A 54 8.79 -11.71 -5.51
CA LEU A 54 7.39 -11.30 -5.37
C LEU A 54 6.88 -10.45 -6.55
N GLY A 55 7.66 -10.33 -7.63
CA GLY A 55 7.27 -9.55 -8.82
C GLY A 55 6.92 -8.10 -8.48
N LEU A 56 5.75 -7.65 -8.92
CA LEU A 56 5.27 -6.29 -8.69
C LEU A 56 4.88 -6.02 -7.24
N LEU A 57 4.44 -7.03 -6.47
CA LEU A 57 4.24 -6.88 -5.03
C LEU A 57 5.57 -6.52 -4.34
N GLY A 58 6.66 -7.17 -4.76
CA GLY A 58 7.99 -6.83 -4.29
C GLY A 58 8.40 -5.40 -4.66
N LYS A 59 8.11 -5.00 -5.90
CA LYS A 59 8.37 -3.63 -6.38
C LYS A 59 7.61 -2.56 -5.58
N MET A 60 6.41 -2.87 -5.09
CA MET A 60 5.62 -1.98 -4.22
C MET A 60 6.25 -1.80 -2.83
N ALA A 61 6.96 -2.83 -2.37
CA ALA A 61 7.48 -2.97 -1.01
C ALA A 61 8.99 -2.64 -0.89
N THR A 62 9.53 -1.76 -1.74
CA THR A 62 10.94 -1.33 -1.66
C THR A 62 11.18 -0.19 -0.65
N THR A 63 10.11 0.47 -0.19
CA THR A 63 10.11 1.47 0.88
C THR A 63 9.05 1.08 1.90
N PRO A 64 8.95 1.75 3.07
CA PRO A 64 7.81 1.55 3.95
C PRO A 64 6.49 1.69 3.16
N ALA A 65 5.52 0.84 3.46
CA ALA A 65 4.29 0.73 2.69
C ALA A 65 3.07 0.58 3.60
N LEU A 66 2.02 1.31 3.26
CA LEU A 66 0.66 1.08 3.75
C LEU A 66 -0.07 0.36 2.61
N LEU A 67 -0.54 -0.86 2.84
CA LEU A 67 -1.37 -1.58 1.88
C LEU A 67 -2.79 -1.62 2.42
N GLU A 68 -3.75 -1.18 1.60
CA GLU A 68 -5.19 -1.24 1.86
C GLU A 68 -5.81 -2.09 0.76
N VAL A 69 -6.54 -3.14 1.14
CA VAL A 69 -7.11 -4.11 0.18
C VAL A 69 -8.63 -4.05 0.24
N PHE A 70 -9.24 -3.70 -0.89
CA PHE A 70 -10.68 -3.57 -1.01
C PHE A 70 -11.29 -4.81 -1.66
N ARG A 71 -12.49 -5.19 -1.22
CA ARG A 71 -13.30 -6.25 -1.86
C ARG A 71 -14.25 -5.73 -2.94
N ASN A 72 -14.43 -4.41 -2.97
CA ASN A 72 -15.35 -3.67 -3.83
C ASN A 72 -14.57 -2.51 -4.46
N PRO A 73 -15.10 -1.86 -5.52
CA PRO A 73 -14.59 -0.56 -5.94
C PRO A 73 -14.47 0.40 -4.75
N ILE A 74 -13.40 1.18 -4.73
CA ILE A 74 -13.15 2.16 -3.68
C ILE A 74 -14.16 3.31 -3.77
N SER A 75 -14.70 3.75 -2.63
CA SER A 75 -15.52 4.96 -2.55
C SER A 75 -14.67 6.22 -2.37
N GLU A 76 -15.24 7.40 -2.60
CA GLU A 76 -14.55 8.67 -2.34
C GLU A 76 -14.18 8.80 -0.85
N ASP A 77 -15.10 8.46 0.06
CA ASP A 77 -14.87 8.49 1.50
C ASP A 77 -13.73 7.55 1.92
N ASP A 78 -13.70 6.33 1.38
CA ASP A 78 -12.62 5.37 1.67
C ASP A 78 -11.27 5.87 1.15
N LEU A 79 -11.25 6.51 -0.02
CA LEU A 79 -10.03 7.10 -0.59
C LEU A 79 -9.49 8.21 0.32
N PHE A 80 -10.34 9.12 0.76
CA PHE A 80 -9.95 10.19 1.69
C PHE A 80 -9.52 9.65 3.05
N ALA A 81 -10.20 8.63 3.57
CA ALA A 81 -9.78 7.95 4.79
C ALA A 81 -8.37 7.36 4.63
N CYS A 82 -8.08 6.67 3.53
CA CYS A 82 -6.74 6.13 3.28
C CYS A 82 -5.67 7.24 3.15
N PHE A 83 -6.02 8.37 2.52
CA PHE A 83 -5.14 9.52 2.44
C PHE A 83 -4.84 10.14 3.80
N GLU A 84 -5.85 10.22 4.67
CA GLU A 84 -5.70 10.64 6.07
C GLU A 84 -4.72 9.72 6.81
N LYS A 85 -4.88 8.39 6.67
CA LYS A 85 -3.98 7.40 7.27
C LYS A 85 -2.52 7.64 6.86
N LEU A 86 -2.26 7.84 5.56
CA LEU A 86 -0.91 8.16 5.07
C LEU A 86 -0.36 9.45 5.68
N CYS A 87 -1.18 10.51 5.74
CA CYS A 87 -0.78 11.78 6.35
C CYS A 87 -0.42 11.63 7.83
N ARG A 88 -1.22 10.87 8.59
CA ARG A 88 -0.99 10.57 10.01
C ARG A 88 0.32 9.82 10.23
N VAL A 89 0.57 8.74 9.48
CA VAL A 89 1.83 7.98 9.57
C VAL A 89 3.03 8.87 9.24
N ARG A 90 2.96 9.67 8.17
CA ARG A 90 4.04 10.60 7.79
C ARG A 90 4.28 11.66 8.86
N GLY A 91 3.21 12.17 9.47
CA GLY A 91 3.28 13.08 10.60
C GLY A 91 4.06 12.48 11.76
N GLU A 92 3.79 11.22 12.11
CA GLU A 92 4.49 10.58 13.21
C GLU A 92 5.95 10.25 12.90
N LEU A 93 6.24 9.75 11.71
CA LEU A 93 7.63 9.54 11.27
C LEU A 93 8.45 10.83 11.34
N LYS A 94 7.85 11.97 10.99
CA LYS A 94 8.50 13.28 11.10
C LYS A 94 8.73 13.69 12.56
N ARG A 95 7.79 13.43 13.46
CA ARG A 95 7.93 13.74 14.90
C ARG A 95 9.02 12.86 15.54
N THR A 96 9.01 11.56 15.25
CA THR A 96 10.05 10.63 15.71
C THR A 96 11.43 11.01 15.19
N ALA A 97 11.56 11.29 13.89
CA ALA A 97 12.84 11.73 13.33
C ALA A 97 13.37 13.02 13.98
N ARG A 98 12.49 13.98 14.29
CA ARG A 98 12.86 15.21 15.03
C ARG A 98 13.34 14.91 16.45
N ARG A 99 12.64 14.04 17.19
CA ARG A 99 13.05 13.62 18.55
C ARG A 99 14.43 12.94 18.53
N GLU A 100 14.68 12.11 17.53
CA GLU A 100 15.95 11.40 17.32
C GLU A 100 17.05 12.28 16.67
N LYS A 101 16.78 13.56 16.39
CA LYS A 101 17.68 14.49 15.68
C LYS A 101 18.21 13.93 14.35
N ARG A 102 17.43 13.07 13.67
CA ARG A 102 17.77 12.52 12.35
C ARG A 102 16.99 13.19 11.22
N LYS A 103 17.59 13.22 10.03
CA LYS A 103 16.88 13.62 8.81
C LYS A 103 16.08 12.44 8.26
N LEU A 104 14.82 12.68 7.89
CA LEU A 104 13.99 11.69 7.22
C LEU A 104 14.39 11.62 5.74
N ARG A 105 14.91 10.48 5.30
CA ARG A 105 15.33 10.27 3.91
C ARG A 105 14.14 9.86 3.06
N ASP A 106 14.30 9.94 1.74
CA ASP A 106 13.28 9.50 0.79
C ASP A 106 12.99 7.99 0.88
N SER A 107 13.96 7.18 1.29
CA SER A 107 13.79 5.76 1.57
C SER A 107 12.95 5.48 2.83
N ASP A 108 12.86 6.45 3.74
CA ASP A 108 12.13 6.31 5.01
C ASP A 108 10.65 6.75 4.87
N LYS A 109 10.30 7.38 3.74
CA LYS A 109 8.94 7.90 3.50
C LYS A 109 8.03 6.77 3.00
N PRO A 110 6.86 6.57 3.62
CA PRO A 110 5.95 5.52 3.22
C PRO A 110 5.27 5.81 1.89
N HIS A 111 4.87 4.74 1.20
CA HIS A 111 4.00 4.76 0.03
C HIS A 111 2.66 4.09 0.37
N LEU A 112 1.55 4.69 -0.02
CA LEU A 112 0.22 4.11 0.14
C LEU A 112 -0.18 3.35 -1.14
N TRP A 113 -0.55 2.10 -0.98
CA TRP A 113 -1.02 1.23 -2.05
C TRP A 113 -2.47 0.86 -1.81
N LEU A 114 -3.33 1.29 -2.74
CA LEU A 114 -4.76 1.00 -2.76
C LEU A 114 -4.99 -0.17 -3.74
N VAL A 115 -5.18 -1.37 -3.22
CA VAL A 115 -5.43 -2.56 -4.03
C VAL A 115 -6.94 -2.76 -4.14
N VAL A 116 -7.48 -2.58 -5.34
CA VAL A 116 -8.92 -2.61 -5.60
C VAL A 116 -9.23 -3.64 -6.70
N PRO A 117 -10.36 -4.36 -6.63
CA PRO A 117 -10.68 -5.36 -7.63
C PRO A 117 -10.95 -4.70 -8.99
N THR A 118 -11.72 -3.61 -8.97
CA THR A 118 -12.09 -2.81 -10.12
C THR A 118 -12.11 -1.32 -9.76
N ALA A 119 -11.93 -0.47 -10.77
CA ALA A 119 -12.06 0.97 -10.67
C ALA A 119 -12.62 1.48 -12.00
N SER A 120 -13.59 2.40 -11.94
CA SER A 120 -14.13 3.01 -13.15
C SER A 120 -13.14 4.02 -13.72
N LYS A 121 -13.30 4.37 -15.01
CA LYS A 121 -12.47 5.40 -15.64
C LYS A 121 -12.67 6.74 -14.94
N GLU A 122 -13.90 7.05 -14.57
CA GLU A 122 -14.29 8.27 -13.86
C GLU A 122 -13.57 8.38 -12.51
N THR A 123 -13.45 7.30 -11.75
CA THR A 123 -12.70 7.30 -10.47
C THR A 123 -11.22 7.60 -10.70
N ILE A 124 -10.59 6.93 -11.67
CA ILE A 124 -9.16 7.12 -11.96
C ILE A 124 -8.88 8.52 -12.50
N GLU A 125 -9.71 9.01 -13.42
CA GLU A 125 -9.60 10.33 -14.03
C GLU A 125 -9.90 11.46 -13.03
N GLY A 126 -10.92 11.31 -12.19
CA GLY A 126 -11.25 12.26 -11.13
C GLY A 126 -10.14 12.41 -10.08
N CYS A 127 -9.40 11.32 -9.84
CA CYS A 127 -8.19 11.33 -9.02
C CYS A 127 -6.97 11.94 -9.72
N HIS A 128 -7.06 12.20 -11.03
CA HIS A 128 -5.93 12.46 -11.92
C HIS A 128 -4.80 11.42 -11.77
N ALA A 129 -5.16 10.17 -11.46
CA ALA A 129 -4.21 9.09 -11.29
C ALA A 129 -3.77 8.60 -12.68
N LYS A 130 -2.45 8.59 -12.92
CA LYS A 130 -1.89 8.28 -14.26
C LYS A 130 -1.03 7.03 -14.23
N PRO A 131 -0.96 6.26 -15.33
CA PRO A 131 0.06 5.23 -15.51
C PRO A 131 1.46 5.84 -15.32
N TYR A 132 2.40 5.05 -14.80
CA TYR A 132 3.78 5.48 -14.61
C TYR A 132 4.75 4.56 -15.36
N PRO A 133 5.73 5.12 -16.11
CA PRO A 133 6.69 4.32 -16.86
C PRO A 133 7.38 3.25 -16.00
N GLY A 134 7.44 2.04 -16.55
CA GLY A 134 8.01 0.87 -15.87
C GLY A 134 7.04 0.12 -14.94
N TRP A 135 5.79 0.54 -14.81
CA TRP A 135 4.75 -0.27 -14.17
C TRP A 135 3.84 -0.92 -15.20
N SER A 136 3.26 -2.07 -14.82
CA SER A 136 2.32 -2.81 -15.64
C SER A 136 0.99 -2.07 -15.79
N GLU A 137 0.18 -2.49 -16.76
CA GLU A 137 -1.26 -2.20 -16.80
C GLU A 137 -1.91 -2.52 -15.44
N GLY A 138 -2.92 -1.72 -15.06
CA GLY A 138 -3.59 -1.77 -13.77
C GLY A 138 -2.95 -0.93 -12.67
N PHE A 139 -1.77 -0.32 -12.90
CA PHE A 139 -1.12 0.59 -11.95
C PHE A 139 -1.35 2.06 -12.31
N PHE A 140 -1.85 2.84 -11.36
CA PHE A 140 -2.06 4.28 -11.51
C PHE A 140 -1.51 5.04 -10.30
N PHE A 141 -1.04 6.27 -10.48
CA PHE A 141 -0.33 7.03 -9.44
C PHE A 141 -0.81 8.46 -9.31
N PHE A 142 -0.91 8.95 -8.07
CA PHE A 142 -1.19 10.34 -7.74
C PHE A 142 0.09 11.19 -7.75
N GLY A 143 0.78 11.25 -8.89
CA GLY A 143 2.08 11.91 -8.99
C GLY A 143 3.15 11.34 -8.04
N LYS A 144 4.40 11.80 -8.20
CA LYS A 144 5.53 11.26 -7.41
C LYS A 144 5.53 11.75 -5.96
N THR A 145 5.06 12.96 -5.72
CA THR A 145 5.17 13.64 -4.42
C THR A 145 4.26 13.02 -3.36
N LEU A 146 3.03 12.64 -3.74
CA LEU A 146 2.04 12.12 -2.80
C LEU A 146 2.36 10.69 -2.37
N ARG A 147 3.04 9.90 -3.21
CA ARG A 147 3.37 8.48 -2.95
C ARG A 147 2.13 7.64 -2.67
N ILE A 148 1.16 7.75 -3.57
CA ILE A 148 -0.06 6.95 -3.57
C ILE A 148 -0.17 6.24 -4.91
N GLY A 149 -0.40 4.94 -4.88
CA GLY A 149 -0.60 4.11 -6.06
C GLY A 149 -1.90 3.30 -5.95
N PHE A 150 -2.66 3.27 -7.04
CA PHE A 150 -3.73 2.31 -7.26
C PHE A 150 -3.20 1.07 -7.94
N VAL A 151 -3.69 -0.08 -7.50
CA VAL A 151 -3.53 -1.38 -8.17
C VAL A 151 -4.94 -1.89 -8.46
N VAL A 152 -5.33 -1.86 -9.73
CA VAL A 152 -6.64 -2.30 -10.22
C VAL A 152 -6.52 -3.74 -10.70
N VAL A 153 -6.89 -4.69 -9.83
CA VAL A 153 -6.53 -6.11 -9.98
C VAL A 153 -7.04 -6.73 -11.28
N HIS A 154 -8.27 -6.44 -11.72
CA HIS A 154 -8.81 -7.01 -12.96
C HIS A 154 -8.08 -6.56 -14.24
N GLN A 155 -7.30 -5.46 -14.18
CA GLN A 155 -6.51 -4.96 -15.30
C GLN A 155 -5.08 -5.52 -15.31
N LEU A 156 -4.68 -6.25 -14.26
CA LEU A 156 -3.35 -6.82 -14.21
C LEU A 156 -3.23 -7.96 -15.24
N PRO A 157 -2.19 -7.95 -16.09
CA PRO A 157 -1.97 -9.01 -17.06
C PRO A 157 -1.72 -10.36 -16.37
N VAL A 158 -1.97 -11.45 -17.08
CA VAL A 158 -1.76 -12.82 -16.59
C VAL A 158 -0.30 -13.23 -16.78
N VAL A 159 0.58 -12.73 -15.91
CA VAL A 159 2.03 -12.97 -15.97
C VAL A 159 2.59 -13.26 -14.58
N PRO A 160 3.75 -13.94 -14.46
CA PRO A 160 4.35 -14.27 -13.15
C PRO A 160 4.53 -13.05 -12.24
N GLU A 161 4.87 -11.89 -12.81
CA GLU A 161 5.15 -10.66 -12.07
C GLU A 161 3.92 -10.09 -11.34
N THR A 162 2.69 -10.40 -11.80
CA THR A 162 1.44 -9.93 -11.19
C THR A 162 0.78 -10.97 -10.31
N LEU A 163 1.31 -12.21 -10.26
CA LEU A 163 0.68 -13.37 -9.64
C LEU A 163 0.16 -13.08 -8.23
N PHE A 164 1.03 -12.57 -7.34
CA PHE A 164 0.68 -12.34 -5.94
C PHE A 164 -0.40 -11.26 -5.76
N LEU A 165 -0.46 -10.28 -6.67
CA LEU A 165 -1.48 -9.23 -6.61
C LEU A 165 -2.82 -9.69 -7.16
N ARG A 166 -2.83 -10.67 -8.07
CA ARG A 166 -4.06 -11.23 -8.65
C ARG A 166 -4.77 -12.25 -7.76
N MET A 167 -4.14 -12.63 -6.64
CA MET A 167 -4.76 -13.44 -5.58
C MET A 167 -5.58 -12.60 -4.59
N LEU A 168 -5.48 -11.27 -4.68
CA LEU A 168 -6.17 -10.28 -3.83
C LEU A 168 -7.48 -9.80 -4.45
#